data_AF-A0A4U6M576-F1
#
_entry.id   AF-A0A4U6M576-F1
#
_cell.length_a   1.000
_cell.length_b   1.000
_cell.length_c   1.000
_cell.angle_alpha   90.00
_cell.angle_beta   90.00
_cell.angle_gamma   90.00
#
_symmetry.space_group_name_H-M   'P 1'
#
loop_
_entity.id
_entity.type
_entity.pdbx_description
1 polymer ?
#
loop_
_entity_poly.entity_id
_entity_poly.type
_entity_poly.pdbx_seq_one_letter_code
_entity_poly.pdbx_strand_id
1 'polypeptide(L)' 'GLHVDGTLHLLLGGDGKSADFMPLQRYLSGNNIRLYCFGRDGAQLAALRPDVAEQTETMEQAMRLLAPRVKPG' A
#
# COMPACT_ATOMS: atom_id res chain seq x y z
N GLY A 1 -0.55 -17.09 4.42
CA GLY A 1 -0.27 -15.78 3.80
C GLY A 1 -1.36 -15.46 2.81
N LEU A 2 -1.52 -14.19 2.42
CA LEU A 2 -2.46 -13.80 1.37
C LEU A 2 -1.96 -14.37 0.03
N HIS A 3 -2.75 -15.21 -0.64
CA HIS A 3 -2.45 -15.75 -1.96
C HIS A 3 -3.30 -15.00 -2.99
N VAL A 4 -2.66 -14.50 -4.04
CA VAL A 4 -3.28 -13.75 -5.12
C VAL A 4 -2.62 -14.20 -6.41
N ASP A 5 -3.41 -14.65 -7.38
CA ASP A 5 -2.91 -15.06 -8.71
C ASP A 5 -2.35 -13.84 -9.48
N GLY A 6 -2.93 -12.67 -9.25
CA GLY A 6 -2.52 -11.38 -9.82
C GLY A 6 -1.60 -10.54 -8.92
N THR A 7 -1.70 -9.21 -9.05
CA THR A 7 -1.05 -8.23 -8.15
C THR A 7 -2.08 -7.61 -7.22
N LEU A 8 -1.86 -7.70 -5.92
CA LEU A 8 -2.64 -6.96 -4.93
C LEU A 8 -2.17 -5.51 -4.89
N HIS A 9 -3.06 -4.60 -5.27
CA HIS A 9 -2.88 -3.16 -5.12
C HIS A 9 -3.56 -2.71 -3.82
N LEU A 10 -2.78 -2.40 -2.79
CA LEU A 10 -3.29 -2.06 -1.46
C LEU A 10 -3.18 -0.56 -1.20
N LEU A 11 -4.31 0.08 -0.98
CA LEU A 11 -4.43 1.48 -0.57
C LEU A 11 -4.35 1.57 0.95
N LEU A 12 -3.37 2.30 1.47
CA LEU A 12 -3.15 2.46 2.92
C LEU A 12 -3.04 3.96 3.23
N GLY A 13 -3.89 4.48 4.09
CA GLY A 13 -3.78 5.90 4.42
C GLY A 13 -4.89 6.39 5.32
N GLY A 14 -4.66 7.55 5.94
CA GLY A 14 -5.57 8.17 6.89
C GLY A 14 -4.84 8.85 8.04
N ASP A 15 -5.62 9.21 9.06
CA ASP A 15 -5.11 9.53 10.40
C ASP A 15 -5.07 8.22 11.19
N GLY A 16 -3.90 7.60 11.19
CA GLY A 16 -3.58 6.36 11.87
C GLY A 16 -3.66 6.45 13.39
N LYS A 17 -3.89 7.64 13.97
CA LYS A 17 -4.04 7.86 15.41
C LYS A 17 -2.95 7.16 16.23
N SER A 18 -1.70 7.19 15.76
CA SER A 18 -0.55 6.51 16.37
C SER A 18 -0.66 4.98 16.45
N ALA A 19 -1.41 4.35 15.54
CA ALA A 19 -1.45 2.89 15.43
C ALA A 19 -0.08 2.33 15.05
N ASP A 20 0.29 1.21 15.68
CA ASP A 20 1.46 0.43 15.28
C ASP A 20 1.13 -0.38 14.03
N PHE A 21 1.80 -0.08 12.93
CA PHE A 21 1.62 -0.76 11.65
C PHE A 21 2.59 -1.93 11.42
N MET A 22 3.52 -2.19 12.34
CA MET A 22 4.43 -3.34 12.27
C MET A 22 3.71 -4.70 12.10
N PRO A 23 2.54 -4.96 12.71
CA PRO A 23 1.82 -6.21 12.50
C PRO A 23 1.39 -6.46 11.05
N LEU A 24 1.34 -5.42 10.20
CA LEU A 24 1.00 -5.55 8.78
C LEU A 24 2.16 -6.14 7.97
N GLN A 25 3.43 -5.95 8.37
CA GLN A 25 4.60 -6.37 7.58
C GLN A 25 4.57 -7.85 7.16
N ARG A 26 4.10 -8.73 8.06
CA ARG A 26 3.99 -10.17 7.78
C ARG A 26 3.02 -10.50 6.64
N TYR A 27 2.02 -9.64 6.41
CA TYR A 27 1.06 -9.80 5.31
C TYR A 27 1.53 -9.13 4.03
N LEU A 28 2.38 -8.10 4.14
CA LEU A 28 2.94 -7.34 3.03
C LEU A 28 4.20 -7.98 2.43
N SER A 29 4.56 -9.18 2.90
CA SER A 29 5.80 -9.86 2.49
C SER A 29 5.74 -10.52 1.12
N GLY A 30 4.56 -10.67 0.52
CA GLY A 30 4.36 -11.30 -0.78
C GLY A 30 4.95 -10.51 -1.96
N ASN A 31 5.42 -11.23 -2.98
CA ASN A 31 6.06 -10.63 -4.17
C ASN A 31 5.06 -9.92 -5.09
N ASN A 32 3.78 -10.23 -4.94
CA ASN A 32 2.69 -9.74 -5.78
C ASN A 32 1.93 -8.58 -5.12
N ILE A 33 2.59 -7.79 -4.28
CA ILE A 33 1.94 -6.71 -3.51
C ILE A 33 2.54 -5.36 -3.91
N ARG A 34 1.66 -4.38 -4.13
CA ARG A 34 2.00 -2.97 -4.31
C ARG A 34 1.25 -2.14 -3.28
N LEU A 35 1.95 -1.23 -2.61
CA LEU A 35 1.36 -0.36 -1.60
C LEU A 35 1.22 1.06 -2.14
N TYR A 36 0.06 1.66 -1.92
CA TYR A 36 -0.20 3.07 -2.24
C TYR A 36 -0.57 3.78 -0.94
N CYS A 37 0.40 4.52 -0.41
CA CYS A 37 0.33 5.12 0.90
C CYS A 37 -0.05 6.59 0.82
N PHE A 38 -1.13 7.01 1.49
CA PHE A 38 -1.62 8.39 1.42
C PHE A 38 -1.99 9.01 2.77
N GLY A 39 -2.18 10.32 2.78
CA GLY A 39 -2.52 11.07 3.98
C GLY A 39 -1.36 11.22 4.97
N ARG A 40 -1.69 11.58 6.21
CA ARG A 40 -0.73 12.00 7.24
C ARG A 40 0.29 10.91 7.58
N ASP A 41 -0.17 9.68 7.73
CA ASP A 41 0.69 8.54 8.09
C ASP A 41 1.20 7.74 6.89
N GLY A 42 1.00 8.26 5.67
CA GLY A 42 1.44 7.59 4.43
C GLY A 42 2.94 7.27 4.43
N ALA A 43 3.78 8.16 4.98
CA ALA A 43 5.22 7.93 5.07
C ALA A 43 5.59 6.75 5.99
N GLN A 44 4.90 6.61 7.13
CA GLN A 44 5.14 5.50 8.07
C GLN A 44 4.72 4.16 7.45
N LEU A 45 3.60 4.16 6.72
CA LEU A 45 3.11 2.97 6.00
C LEU A 45 4.05 2.58 4.85
N ALA A 46 4.56 3.56 4.10
CA ALA A 46 5.51 3.31 3.02
C ALA A 46 6.84 2.74 3.54
N ALA A 47 7.29 3.19 4.71
CA ALA A 47 8.51 2.71 5.35
C ALA A 47 8.46 1.22 5.75
N LEU A 48 7.27 0.61 5.83
CA LEU A 48 7.15 -0.82 6.10
C LEU A 48 7.71 -1.68 4.97
N ARG A 49 7.59 -1.22 3.71
CA ARG A 49 8.02 -1.92 2.49
C ARG A 49 8.37 -0.91 1.38
N PRO A 50 9.47 -0.16 1.53
CA PRO A 50 9.79 0.95 0.62
C PRO A 50 10.00 0.50 -0.84
N ASP A 51 10.43 -0.74 -1.08
CA ASP A 51 10.69 -1.27 -2.42
C ASP A 51 9.43 -1.41 -3.30
N VAL A 52 8.25 -1.50 -2.67
CA VAL A 52 6.96 -1.72 -3.36
C VAL A 52 5.89 -0.70 -2.99
N ALA A 53 6.27 0.34 -2.26
CA ALA A 53 5.38 1.39 -1.79
C ALA A 53 5.53 2.68 -2.58
N GLU A 54 4.42 3.32 -2.90
CA GLU A 54 4.37 4.66 -3.48
C GLU A 54 3.55 5.58 -2.57
N GLN A 55 4.09 6.76 -2.28
CA GLN A 55 3.43 7.74 -1.44
C GLN A 55 2.72 8.80 -2.28
N THR A 56 1.48 9.11 -1.93
CA THR A 56 0.71 10.22 -2.48
C THR A 56 0.13 11.07 -1.35
N GLU A 57 -0.35 12.27 -1.65
CA GLU A 57 -0.98 13.12 -0.63
C GLU A 57 -2.40 12.65 -0.34
N THR A 58 -3.16 12.28 -1.38
CA THR A 58 -4.56 11.87 -1.26
C THR A 58 -4.81 10.47 -1.82
N MET A 59 -5.91 9.87 -1.38
CA MET A 59 -6.41 8.60 -1.94
C MET A 59 -6.72 8.73 -3.44
N GLU A 60 -7.21 9.89 -3.88
CA GLU A 60 -7.51 10.12 -5.30
C GLU A 60 -6.25 10.02 -6.17
N GLN A 61 -5.15 10.63 -5.73
CA GLN A 61 -3.87 10.55 -6.42
C GLN A 61 -3.38 9.10 -6.50
N ALA A 62 -3.48 8.34 -5.40
CA ALA A 62 -3.15 6.92 -5.38
C ALA A 62 -4.00 6.11 -6.37
N MET A 63 -5.31 6.36 -6.41
CA MET A 63 -6.24 5.70 -7.33
C MET A 63 -5.90 5.99 -8.80
N ARG A 64 -5.59 7.24 -9.14
CA ARG A 64 -5.18 7.61 -10.51
C ARG A 64 -3.86 6.96 -10.91
N LEU A 65 -2.95 6.78 -9.96
CA LEU A 65 -1.65 6.17 -10.18
C LEU A 65 -1.74 4.64 -10.35
N LEU A 66 -2.60 3.97 -9.57
CA LEU A 66 -2.77 2.51 -9.67
C LEU A 66 -3.65 2.09 -10.83
N ALA A 67 -4.66 2.88 -11.22
CA ALA A 67 -5.63 2.53 -12.26
C ALA A 67 -5.02 2.03 -13.57
N PRO A 68 -4.00 2.67 -14.19
CA PRO A 68 -3.39 2.18 -15.42
C PRO A 68 -2.51 0.93 -15.24
N ARG A 69 -2.21 0.53 -13.99
CA ARG A 69 -1.32 -0.58 -13.65
C ARG A 69 -2.07 -1.86 -13.31
N VAL A 70 -3.37 -1.75 -13.02
CA VAL A 70 -4.25 -2.88 -12.76
C VAL A 70 -4.34 -3.73 -14.03
N LYS A 71 -4.09 -5.03 -13.87
CA LYS A 71 -4.24 -6.03 -14.93
C LYS A 71 -5.25 -7.07 -14.46
N PRO A 72 -5.95 -7.75 -15.39
CA PRO A 72 -6.65 -8.99 -15.07
C PRO A 72 -5.67 -9.94 -14.39
N GLY A 73 -6.10 -10.52 -13.28
CA GLY A 73 -5.30 -11.38 -12.43
C GLY A 73 -6.17 -12.35 -11.67
#